data_AF-B4D9R3-F1
#
_entry.id   AF-B4D9R3-F1
#
_cell.length_a   1.000
_cell.length_b   1.000
_cell.length_c   1.000
_cell.angle_alpha   90.00
_cell.angle_beta   90.00
_cell.angle_gamma   90.00
#
_symmetry.space_group_name_H-M   'P 1'
#
loop_
_entity.id
_entity.type
_entity.pdbx_description
1 polymer ?
#
loop_
_entity_poly.entity_id
_entity_poly.type
_entity_poly.pdbx_seq_one_letter_code
_entity_poly.pdbx_strand_id
1 'polypeptide(L)'
;MSTSRLIPAILSLVTIATVFCAPAVKAERQPRMDAALGDLQAARAKLEHAEHDKGGHREKALEMVNAAIAQIKEGIRYDNRH
;
A
#
# COMPACT_ATOMS: atom_id res chain seq x y z
N MET A 1 -18.50 71.60 -9.07
CA MET A 1 -18.74 70.98 -10.39
C MET A 1 -18.06 69.62 -10.36
N SER A 2 -18.74 68.56 -9.89
CA SER A 2 -19.51 67.60 -10.71
C SER A 2 -18.71 67.17 -11.94
N THR A 3 -18.31 65.90 -12.09
CA THR A 3 -19.27 64.82 -12.34
C THR A 3 -18.80 63.45 -11.84
N SER A 4 -19.63 62.83 -11.01
CA SER A 4 -19.74 61.37 -10.90
C SER A 4 -20.37 60.80 -12.17
N ARG A 5 -19.84 59.69 -12.67
CA ARG A 5 -20.54 58.84 -13.65
C ARG A 5 -20.52 57.41 -13.13
N LEU A 6 -21.63 57.02 -12.53
CA LEU A 6 -22.05 55.64 -12.32
C LEU A 6 -22.51 55.06 -13.66
N ILE A 7 -22.23 53.78 -13.92
CA ILE A 7 -23.13 52.81 -14.59
C ILE A 7 -22.53 51.39 -14.43
N PRO A 8 -23.36 50.33 -14.31
CA PRO A 8 -23.14 49.21 -13.40
C PRO A 8 -22.85 47.87 -14.10
N ALA A 9 -22.57 46.87 -13.26
CA ALA A 9 -22.91 45.45 -13.40
C ALA A 9 -22.41 44.68 -14.64
N ILE A 10 -21.39 43.84 -14.46
CA ILE A 10 -21.41 42.48 -15.04
C ILE A 10 -20.94 41.47 -13.98
N LEU A 11 -21.92 40.72 -13.52
CA LEU A 11 -21.86 39.43 -12.86
C LEU A 11 -21.27 38.39 -13.82
N SER A 12 -20.14 37.78 -13.48
CA SER A 12 -19.73 36.46 -14.00
C SER A 12 -18.83 35.79 -12.95
N LEU A 13 -19.39 35.00 -12.03
CA LEU A 13 -19.82 33.61 -12.23
C LEU A 13 -18.62 32.71 -12.55
N VAL A 14 -18.16 31.95 -11.54
CA VAL A 14 -17.75 30.53 -11.60
C VAL A 14 -16.54 30.24 -12.51
N THR A 15 -15.44 29.64 -12.07
CA THR A 15 -15.35 28.34 -11.40
C THR A 15 -13.97 28.23 -10.75
N ILE A 16 -13.93 27.95 -9.45
CA ILE A 16 -12.73 27.35 -8.84
C ILE A 16 -12.70 25.90 -9.33
N ALA A 17 -12.04 25.66 -10.46
CA ALA A 17 -11.72 24.32 -10.90
C ALA A 17 -10.45 23.84 -10.15
N THR A 18 -10.56 23.70 -8.82
CA THR A 18 -9.66 22.82 -8.09
C THR A 18 -10.01 21.40 -8.51
N VAL A 19 -9.41 20.95 -9.60
CA VAL A 19 -9.32 19.54 -9.94
C VAL A 19 -8.48 18.91 -8.84
N PHE A 20 -9.15 18.49 -7.77
CA PHE A 20 -8.60 17.62 -6.75
C PHE A 20 -8.40 16.26 -7.43
N CYS A 21 -7.27 16.12 -8.13
CA CYS A 21 -6.80 14.83 -8.61
C CYS A 21 -6.40 14.05 -7.36
N ALA A 22 -7.37 13.41 -6.72
CA ALA A 22 -7.09 12.45 -5.67
C ALA A 22 -6.26 11.34 -6.33
N PRO A 23 -5.03 11.07 -5.87
CA PRO A 23 -4.35 9.86 -6.33
C PRO A 23 -5.28 8.70 -6.04
N ALA A 24 -5.60 7.92 -7.07
CA ALA A 24 -6.30 6.67 -6.92
C ALA A 24 -5.43 5.80 -6.01
N VAL A 25 -5.74 5.82 -4.71
CA VAL A 25 -5.24 4.84 -3.76
C VAL A 25 -5.75 3.53 -4.31
N LYS A 26 -4.89 2.81 -5.02
CA LYS A 26 -5.14 1.42 -5.36
C LYS A 26 -5.24 0.73 -4.01
N ALA A 27 -6.46 0.50 -3.54
CA ALA A 27 -6.71 -0.35 -2.40
C ALA A 27 -5.95 -1.64 -2.69
N GLU A 28 -4.95 -1.92 -1.85
CA GLU A 28 -4.11 -3.11 -2.00
C GLU A 28 -5.07 -4.31 -2.02
N ARG A 29 -4.99 -5.14 -3.07
CA ARG A 29 -6.07 -6.09 -3.36
C ARG A 29 -6.23 -7.12 -2.23
N GLN A 30 -5.24 -7.28 -1.35
CA GLN A 30 -5.25 -8.25 -0.26
C GLN A 30 -4.38 -7.80 0.95
N PRO A 31 -4.76 -6.74 1.69
CA PRO A 31 -3.88 -6.10 2.67
C PRO A 31 -3.41 -7.05 3.79
N ARG A 32 -4.21 -8.07 4.14
CA ARG A 32 -3.83 -9.08 5.13
C ARG A 32 -2.81 -10.10 4.60
N MET A 33 -2.91 -10.47 3.34
CA MET A 33 -1.97 -11.41 2.72
C MET A 33 -0.62 -10.76 2.49
N ASP A 34 -0.61 -9.49 2.07
CA ASP A 34 0.60 -8.70 1.91
C ASP A 34 1.28 -8.43 3.26
N ALA A 35 0.51 -8.08 4.30
CA ALA A 35 1.03 -7.96 5.66
C ALA A 35 1.66 -9.27 6.17
N ALA A 36 0.95 -10.40 6.01
CA ALA A 36 1.47 -11.71 6.41
C ALA A 36 2.75 -12.09 5.64
N LEU A 37 2.84 -11.75 4.35
CA LEU A 37 4.05 -11.94 3.55
C LEU A 37 5.21 -11.11 4.11
N GLY A 38 4.96 -9.84 4.46
CA GLY A 38 5.95 -8.97 5.09
C GLY A 38 6.46 -9.51 6.43
N ASP A 39 5.55 -9.95 7.30
CA ASP A 39 5.89 -10.52 8.61
C ASP A 39 6.77 -11.77 8.48
N LEU A 40 6.45 -12.66 7.53
CA LEU A 40 7.25 -13.85 7.29
C LEU A 40 8.61 -13.54 6.68
N GLN A 41 8.71 -12.54 5.80
CA GLN A 41 10.01 -12.08 5.27
C GLN A 41 10.90 -11.53 6.38
N ALA A 42 10.32 -10.75 7.31
CA ALA A 42 11.03 -10.27 8.48
C ALA A 42 11.45 -11.41 9.41
N ALA A 43 10.58 -12.40 9.64
CA ALA A 43 10.92 -13.60 10.41
C ALA A 43 12.06 -14.39 9.76
N ARG A 44 12.03 -14.57 8.43
CA ARG A 44 13.08 -15.23 7.66
C ARG A 44 14.44 -14.55 7.87
N ALA A 45 14.51 -13.23 7.71
CA ALA A 45 15.74 -12.48 7.90
C ALA A 45 16.31 -12.65 9.32
N LYS A 46 15.45 -12.65 10.35
CA LYS A 46 15.87 -12.92 11.73
C LYS A 46 16.47 -14.33 11.91
N LEU A 47 15.90 -15.34 11.24
CA LEU A 47 16.39 -16.72 11.29
C LEU A 47 17.71 -16.91 10.53
N GLU A 48 17.87 -16.24 9.40
CA GLU A 48 19.11 -16.25 8.59
C GLU A 48 20.29 -15.66 9.38
N HIS A 49 20.04 -14.62 10.19
CA HIS A 49 21.05 -13.93 11.00
C HIS A 49 21.23 -14.48 12.43
N ALA A 50 20.49 -15.51 12.83
CA ALA A 50 20.64 -16.07 14.17
C ALA A 50 21.94 -16.88 14.30
N GLU A 51 22.78 -16.54 15.29
CA GLU A 51 24.16 -17.04 15.46
C GLU A 51 24.29 -18.56 15.64
N HIS A 52 23.27 -19.21 16.21
CA HIS A 52 23.33 -20.64 16.50
C HIS A 52 22.05 -21.33 16.05
N ASP A 53 22.20 -22.54 15.52
CA ASP A 53 21.11 -23.31 14.94
C ASP A 53 20.08 -23.84 15.95
N LYS A 54 20.35 -23.62 17.25
CA LYS A 54 19.51 -24.01 18.40
C LYS A 54 19.11 -25.48 18.31
N GLY A 55 20.05 -26.37 17.97
CA GLY A 55 19.81 -27.81 17.85
C GLY A 55 18.97 -28.23 16.63
N GLY A 56 19.12 -27.57 15.47
CA GLY A 56 18.34 -27.87 14.27
C GLY A 56 17.05 -27.05 14.13
N HIS A 57 16.63 -26.38 15.20
CA HIS A 57 15.35 -25.68 15.22
C HIS A 57 15.33 -24.43 14.34
N ARG A 58 16.44 -23.70 14.25
CA ARG A 58 16.52 -22.49 13.42
C ARG A 58 16.43 -22.84 11.93
N GLU A 59 17.19 -23.83 11.46
CA GLU A 59 17.09 -24.32 10.08
C GLU A 59 15.68 -24.85 9.75
N LYS A 60 15.10 -25.67 10.63
CA LYS A 60 13.73 -26.17 10.45
C LYS A 60 12.70 -25.04 10.41
N ALA A 61 12.84 -24.02 11.27
CA ALA A 61 11.97 -22.85 11.23
C ALA A 61 12.14 -22.08 9.91
N LEU A 62 13.36 -21.95 9.40
CA LEU A 62 13.64 -21.28 8.14
C LEU A 62 12.96 -21.99 6.95
N GLU A 63 13.02 -23.33 6.93
CA GLU A 63 12.31 -24.15 5.94
C GLU A 63 10.79 -23.90 5.97
N MET A 64 10.19 -23.96 7.16
CA MET A 64 8.75 -23.74 7.34
C MET A 64 8.33 -22.32 6.92
N VAL A 65 9.12 -21.31 7.28
CA VAL A 65 8.87 -19.92 6.88
C VAL A 65 8.95 -19.76 5.36
N ASN A 66 9.94 -20.37 4.71
CA ASN A 66 10.06 -20.34 3.25
C ASN A 66 8.86 -21.02 2.55
N ALA A 67 8.41 -22.16 3.07
CA ALA A 67 7.23 -22.84 2.56
C ALA A 67 5.96 -21.98 2.70
N ALA A 68 5.77 -21.33 3.86
CA ALA A 68 4.65 -20.43 4.10
C ALA A 68 4.66 -19.21 3.16
N ILE A 69 5.83 -18.59 2.94
CA ILE A 69 6.00 -17.49 1.96
C ILE A 69 5.56 -17.95 0.56
N ALA A 70 5.95 -19.15 0.13
CA ALA A 70 5.58 -19.67 -1.17
C ALA A 70 4.05 -19.82 -1.31
N GLN A 71 3.38 -20.38 -0.30
CA GLN A 71 1.93 -20.55 -0.28
C GLN A 71 1.17 -19.23 -0.30
N ILE A 72 1.60 -18.23 0.49
CA ILE A 72 0.96 -16.91 0.48
C ILE A 72 1.10 -16.24 -0.88
N LYS A 73 2.28 -16.34 -1.51
CA LYS A 73 2.48 -15.83 -2.87
C LYS A 73 1.58 -16.52 -3.90
N GLU A 74 1.34 -17.83 -3.77
CA GLU A 74 0.36 -18.53 -4.62
C GLU A 74 -1.07 -18.09 -4.34
N GLY A 75 -1.46 -17.91 -3.08
CA GLY A 75 -2.78 -17.40 -2.70
C GLY A 75 -3.04 -16.00 -3.27
N ILE A 76 -2.05 -15.11 -3.15
CA ILE A 76 -2.09 -13.77 -3.75
C ILE A 76 -2.26 -13.87 -5.27
N ARG A 77 -1.46 -14.71 -5.94
CA ARG A 77 -1.57 -14.95 -7.38
C ARG A 77 -2.94 -15.50 -7.79
N TYR A 78 -3.51 -16.41 -7.00
CA TYR A 78 -4.79 -17.03 -7.29
C TYR A 78 -5.92 -15.99 -7.28
N ASP A 79 -6.05 -15.21 -6.20
CA ASP A 79 -7.09 -14.20 -6.06
C ASP A 79 -6.83 -12.96 -6.96
N ASN A 80 -5.58 -12.71 -7.36
CA ASN A 80 -5.32 -11.71 -8.40
C ASN A 80 -5.83 -12.12 -9.79
N ARG A 81 -5.99 -13.42 -10.06
CA ARG A 81 -6.45 -13.96 -11.36
C ARG A 81 -7.93 -14.34 -11.40
N HIS A 82 -8.58 -14.49 -10.24
CA HIS A 82 -10.00 -14.83 -10.10
C HIS A 82 -10.76 -13.68 -9.44
#